data_AF-A0A1I7K8D4-F1
#
_entry.id   AF-A0A1I7K8D4-F1
#
_cell.length_a   1.000
_cell.length_b   1.000
_cell.length_c   1.000
_cell.angle_alpha   90.00
_cell.angle_beta   90.00
_cell.angle_gamma   90.00
#
_symmetry.space_group_name_H-M   'P 1'
#
loop_
_entity.id
_entity.type
_entity.pdbx_description
1 polymer ?
#
loop_
_entity_poly.entity_id
_entity_poly.type
_entity_poly.pdbx_seq_one_letter_code
_entity_poly.pdbx_strand_id
1 'polypeptide(L)'
;MNNEFNLEKERARKLDEIYKKYDYCEHKDTELRKRAFKNNSIHYVSQCMSCGVQVESFKKSTALKNNPNQKLFDEDIKLNWESQREQKINAVIKIYGEEKQKTKDKFWGWYSIYLKSSTWRDKRELVLRRDNYTCQGCLRKKATQVHHLTYENVGDELLFELVSLCDSCHEKTHKNEHQLQEGSLT
;
A
#
# COMPACT_ATOMS: atom_id res chain seq x y z
N MET A 1 -4.76 16.31 5.51
CA MET A 1 -5.74 15.39 4.89
C MET A 1 -5.72 15.41 3.35
N ASN A 2 -5.76 16.57 2.67
CA ASN A 2 -5.80 16.62 1.19
C ASN A 2 -4.61 15.96 0.47
N ASN A 3 -3.39 16.00 1.06
CA ASN A 3 -2.20 15.47 0.40
C ASN A 3 -2.14 13.93 0.37
N GLU A 4 -2.52 13.28 1.47
CA GLU A 4 -2.49 11.80 1.57
C GLU A 4 -3.57 11.16 0.68
N PHE A 5 -4.77 11.77 0.63
CA PHE A 5 -5.82 11.34 -0.28
C PHE A 5 -5.44 11.47 -1.75
N ASN A 6 -4.75 12.54 -2.12
CA ASN A 6 -4.22 12.73 -3.47
C ASN A 6 -3.13 11.71 -3.80
N LEU A 7 -2.26 11.40 -2.83
CA LEU A 7 -1.19 10.42 -2.98
C LEU A 7 -1.74 9.00 -3.21
N GLU A 8 -2.74 8.56 -2.44
CA GLU A 8 -3.37 7.24 -2.63
C GLU A 8 -4.15 7.15 -3.94
N LYS A 9 -4.84 8.21 -4.36
CA LYS A 9 -5.49 8.26 -5.69
C LYS A 9 -4.49 8.11 -6.82
N GLU A 10 -3.37 8.83 -6.74
CA GLU A 10 -2.33 8.79 -7.74
C GLU A 10 -1.63 7.41 -7.77
N ARG A 11 -1.48 6.77 -6.60
CA ARG A 11 -1.01 5.36 -6.49
C ARG A 11 -1.95 4.41 -7.22
N ALA A 12 -3.24 4.49 -6.92
CA ALA A 12 -4.27 3.63 -7.52
C ALA A 12 -4.31 3.80 -9.05
N ARG A 13 -4.25 5.04 -9.54
CA ARG A 13 -4.21 5.34 -10.98
C ARG A 13 -3.01 4.68 -11.67
N LYS A 14 -1.80 4.79 -11.11
CA LYS A 14 -0.61 4.17 -11.71
C LYS A 14 -0.67 2.64 -11.70
N LEU A 15 -1.20 2.04 -10.64
CA LEU A 15 -1.40 0.59 -10.58
C LEU A 15 -2.42 0.13 -11.62
N ASP A 16 -3.55 0.84 -11.75
CA ASP A 16 -4.58 0.56 -12.76
C ASP A 16 -4.03 0.61 -14.18
N GLU A 17 -3.17 1.58 -14.51
CA GLU A 17 -2.48 1.64 -15.81
C GLU A 17 -1.60 0.41 -16.06
N ILE A 18 -0.89 -0.08 -15.03
CA ILE A 18 -0.07 -1.29 -15.13
C ILE A 18 -0.96 -2.51 -15.34
N TYR A 19 -2.03 -2.66 -14.56
CA TYR A 19 -2.95 -3.79 -14.69
C TYR A 19 -3.63 -3.81 -16.06
N LYS A 20 -4.11 -2.66 -16.54
CA LYS A 20 -4.68 -2.54 -17.90
C LYS A 20 -3.70 -2.98 -18.97
N LYS A 21 -2.41 -2.63 -18.83
CA LYS A 21 -1.39 -3.03 -19.80
C LYS A 21 -1.03 -4.51 -19.73
N TYR A 22 -0.81 -5.05 -18.53
CA TYR A 22 -0.20 -6.36 -18.35
C TYR A 22 -1.20 -7.50 -18.15
N ASP A 23 -2.41 -7.21 -17.67
CA ASP A 23 -3.46 -8.20 -17.40
C ASP A 23 -4.46 -8.32 -18.56
N TYR A 24 -4.54 -7.31 -19.43
CA TYR A 24 -5.45 -7.27 -20.57
C TYR A 24 -4.69 -7.11 -21.90
N CYS A 25 -3.85 -8.11 -22.22
CA CYS A 25 -3.21 -8.15 -23.53
C CYS A 25 -4.24 -8.50 -24.63
N GLU A 26 -4.33 -7.69 -25.67
CA GLU A 26 -5.26 -7.92 -26.79
C GLU A 26 -4.80 -9.02 -27.77
N HIS A 27 -3.58 -9.54 -27.59
CA HIS A 27 -2.98 -10.59 -28.42
C HIS A 27 -3.02 -10.32 -29.94
N LYS A 28 -2.87 -9.06 -30.35
CA LYS A 28 -2.88 -8.65 -31.77
C LYS A 28 -1.72 -9.21 -32.59
N ASP A 29 -0.60 -9.51 -31.93
CA ASP A 29 0.59 -10.06 -32.55
C ASP A 29 0.85 -11.48 -32.03
N THR A 30 0.71 -12.46 -32.91
CA THR A 30 0.87 -13.87 -32.60
C THR A 30 1.63 -14.61 -33.68
N GLU A 31 2.48 -15.55 -33.27
CA GLU A 31 3.17 -16.46 -34.17
C GLU A 31 2.83 -17.91 -33.87
N LEU A 32 2.73 -18.73 -34.91
CA LEU A 32 2.59 -20.18 -34.77
C LEU A 32 3.87 -20.80 -34.22
N ARG A 33 3.80 -21.51 -33.10
CA ARG A 33 4.93 -22.14 -32.40
C ARG A 33 4.68 -23.62 -32.12
N LYS A 34 5.77 -24.38 -32.00
CA LYS A 34 5.78 -25.78 -31.56
C LYS A 34 6.12 -25.82 -30.06
N ARG A 35 5.20 -26.33 -29.25
CA ARG A 35 5.36 -26.43 -27.78
C ARG A 35 5.43 -27.89 -27.35
N ALA A 36 6.45 -28.24 -26.58
CA ALA A 36 6.61 -29.55 -25.97
C ALA A 36 6.21 -29.50 -24.49
N PHE A 37 5.48 -30.50 -24.02
CA PHE A 37 5.03 -30.61 -22.63
C PHE A 37 5.81 -31.69 -21.87
N LYS A 38 5.71 -31.68 -20.53
CA LYS A 38 6.38 -32.63 -19.63
C LYS A 38 6.03 -34.10 -19.90
N ASN A 39 4.86 -34.38 -20.49
CA ASN A 39 4.41 -35.72 -20.89
C ASN A 39 4.86 -36.11 -22.31
N ASN A 40 5.84 -35.41 -22.88
CA ASN A 40 6.35 -35.56 -24.25
C ASN A 40 5.32 -35.28 -25.36
N SER A 41 4.12 -34.78 -25.04
CA SER A 41 3.16 -34.34 -26.05
C SER A 41 3.65 -33.05 -26.73
N ILE A 42 3.37 -32.92 -28.02
CA ILE A 42 3.76 -31.78 -28.85
C ILE A 42 2.50 -31.13 -29.40
N HIS A 43 2.31 -29.86 -29.09
CA HIS A 43 1.21 -29.06 -29.64
C HIS A 43 1.75 -27.98 -30.58
N TYR A 44 0.95 -27.60 -31.56
CA TYR A 44 1.19 -26.44 -32.40
C TYR A 44 0.20 -25.36 -31.99
N VAL A 45 0.71 -24.21 -31.56
CA VAL A 45 -0.08 -23.19 -30.87
C VAL A 45 0.24 -21.80 -31.38
N SER A 46 -0.70 -20.88 -31.32
CA SER A 46 -0.40 -19.46 -31.51
C SER A 46 0.16 -18.90 -30.20
N GLN A 47 1.39 -18.38 -30.23
CA GLN A 47 1.99 -17.69 -29.11
C GLN A 47 1.89 -16.19 -29.33
N CYS A 48 1.38 -15.45 -28.35
CA CYS A 48 1.42 -14.00 -28.38
C CYS A 48 2.86 -13.51 -28.25
N MET A 49 3.33 -12.70 -29.20
CA MET A 49 4.69 -12.19 -29.20
C MET A 49 4.90 -11.01 -28.23
N SER A 50 3.82 -10.46 -27.67
CA SER A 50 3.88 -9.44 -26.62
C SER A 50 3.97 -10.04 -25.22
N CYS A 51 2.98 -10.83 -24.80
CA CYS A 51 2.91 -11.37 -23.43
C CYS A 51 3.30 -12.85 -23.31
N GLY A 52 3.63 -13.51 -24.40
CA GLY A 52 4.14 -14.88 -24.41
C GLY A 52 3.11 -15.97 -24.16
N VAL A 53 1.84 -15.65 -23.89
CA VAL A 53 0.81 -16.66 -23.65
C VAL A 53 0.46 -17.45 -24.90
N GLN A 54 0.00 -18.67 -24.69
CA GLN A 54 -0.67 -19.47 -25.70
C GLN A 54 -2.10 -18.95 -25.90
N VAL A 55 -2.45 -18.59 -27.13
CA VAL A 55 -3.76 -18.02 -27.49
C VAL A 55 -4.71 -19.11 -28.01
N GLU A 56 -4.27 -19.91 -28.98
CA GLU A 56 -5.07 -20.97 -29.57
C GLU A 56 -4.20 -22.17 -30.02
N SER A 57 -4.84 -23.28 -30.40
CA SER A 57 -4.18 -24.54 -30.80
C SER A 57 -4.58 -24.97 -32.20
N PHE A 58 -3.65 -25.56 -32.95
CA PHE A 58 -3.83 -25.97 -34.34
C PHE A 58 -3.57 -27.46 -34.55
N LYS A 59 -4.24 -28.04 -35.55
CA LYS A 59 -3.92 -29.37 -36.06
C LYS A 59 -2.53 -29.36 -36.70
N LYS A 60 -1.74 -30.40 -36.45
CA LYS A 60 -0.37 -30.58 -37.00
C LYS A 60 -0.32 -30.40 -38.53
N SER A 61 -1.28 -30.96 -39.26
CA SER A 61 -1.33 -30.85 -40.73
C SER A 61 -1.49 -29.42 -41.23
N THR A 62 -2.25 -28.58 -40.53
CA THR A 62 -2.41 -27.15 -40.84
C THR A 62 -1.18 -26.36 -40.42
N ALA A 63 -0.65 -26.64 -39.23
CA ALA A 63 0.50 -25.92 -38.68
C ALA A 63 1.78 -26.10 -39.51
N LEU A 64 2.06 -27.31 -39.98
CA LEU A 64 3.26 -27.59 -40.78
C LEU A 64 3.24 -26.93 -42.17
N LYS A 65 2.06 -26.61 -42.72
CA LYS A 65 1.95 -25.83 -43.96
C LYS A 65 2.29 -24.35 -43.74
N ASN A 66 1.90 -23.80 -42.59
CA ASN A 66 2.01 -22.37 -42.28
C ASN A 66 3.28 -21.99 -41.50
N ASN A 67 3.98 -22.96 -40.89
CA ASN A 67 5.27 -22.77 -40.23
C ASN A 67 6.20 -23.97 -40.49
N PRO A 68 6.81 -24.06 -41.69
CA PRO A 68 7.69 -25.17 -42.05
C PRO A 68 8.94 -25.24 -41.16
N ASN A 69 9.39 -24.10 -40.61
CA ASN A 69 10.57 -24.00 -39.76
C ASN A 69 10.31 -24.44 -38.30
N GLN A 70 9.06 -24.74 -37.93
CA GLN A 70 8.67 -25.27 -36.62
C GLN A 70 9.29 -24.51 -35.43
N LYS A 71 9.30 -23.17 -35.49
CA LYS A 71 9.81 -22.33 -34.39
C LYS A 71 9.28 -22.81 -33.04
N LEU A 72 10.17 -22.96 -32.06
CA LEU A 72 9.80 -23.42 -30.73
C LEU A 72 9.05 -22.32 -29.96
N PHE A 73 8.17 -22.77 -29.05
CA PHE A 73 7.50 -21.90 -28.09
C PHE A 73 8.53 -21.34 -27.12
N ASP A 74 8.47 -20.02 -26.92
CA ASP A 74 9.45 -19.28 -26.15
C ASP A 74 8.86 -18.91 -24.78
N GLU A 75 9.16 -19.71 -23.75
CA GLU A 75 8.66 -19.46 -22.39
C GLU A 75 9.23 -18.14 -21.82
N ASP A 76 10.38 -17.66 -22.30
CA ASP A 76 11.03 -16.46 -21.78
C ASP A 76 10.22 -15.21 -22.10
N ILE A 77 9.45 -15.18 -23.20
CA ILE A 77 8.57 -14.04 -23.51
C ILE A 77 7.57 -13.82 -22.37
N LYS A 78 6.97 -14.90 -21.87
CA LYS A 78 5.99 -14.82 -20.78
C LYS A 78 6.67 -14.47 -19.46
N LEU A 79 7.79 -15.12 -19.15
CA LEU A 79 8.56 -14.83 -17.94
C LEU A 79 9.02 -13.37 -17.89
N ASN A 80 9.48 -12.83 -19.02
CA ASN A 80 9.88 -11.43 -19.14
C ASN A 80 8.69 -10.47 -19.00
N TRP A 81 7.53 -10.81 -19.55
CA TRP A 81 6.29 -10.03 -19.38
C TRP A 81 5.86 -9.96 -17.90
N GLU A 82 5.83 -11.10 -17.22
CA GLU A 82 5.48 -11.20 -15.80
C GLU A 82 6.51 -10.48 -14.91
N SER A 83 7.80 -10.65 -15.20
CA SER A 83 8.88 -9.96 -14.47
C SER A 83 8.79 -8.44 -14.63
N GLN A 84 8.55 -7.94 -15.84
CA GLN A 84 8.37 -6.50 -16.07
C GLN A 84 7.14 -5.94 -15.35
N ARG A 85 6.04 -6.70 -15.33
CA ARG A 85 4.82 -6.35 -14.58
C ARG A 85 5.15 -6.20 -13.09
N GLU A 86 5.79 -7.21 -12.51
CA GLU A 86 6.16 -7.22 -11.09
C GLU A 86 7.11 -6.07 -10.74
N GLN A 87 8.15 -5.85 -11.55
CA GLN A 87 9.09 -4.74 -11.35
C GLN A 87 8.37 -3.38 -11.34
N LYS A 88 7.42 -3.16 -12.26
CA LYS A 88 6.64 -1.91 -12.33
C LYS A 88 5.73 -1.75 -11.12
N ILE A 89 5.02 -2.80 -10.70
CA ILE A 89 4.17 -2.77 -9.50
C ILE A 89 5.01 -2.47 -8.26
N ASN A 90 6.12 -3.18 -8.09
CA ASN A 90 7.00 -3.00 -6.93
C ASN A 90 7.64 -1.60 -6.90
N ALA A 91 8.01 -1.06 -8.06
CA ALA A 91 8.50 0.32 -8.15
C ALA A 91 7.44 1.34 -7.70
N VAL A 92 6.18 1.17 -8.11
CA VAL A 92 5.08 2.03 -7.64
C VAL A 92 4.89 1.85 -6.14
N ILE A 93 4.77 0.63 -5.61
CA ILE A 93 4.57 0.43 -4.18
C ILE A 93 5.70 1.06 -3.35
N LYS A 94 6.95 0.88 -3.79
CA LYS A 94 8.13 1.42 -3.11
C LYS A 94 8.12 2.95 -3.04
N ILE A 95 7.94 3.63 -4.17
CA ILE A 95 7.98 5.11 -4.23
C ILE A 95 6.93 5.71 -3.30
N TYR A 96 5.71 5.18 -3.32
CA TYR A 96 4.62 5.72 -2.51
C TYR A 96 4.78 5.37 -1.03
N GLY A 97 5.34 4.20 -0.72
CA GLY A 97 5.73 3.84 0.65
C GLY A 97 6.76 4.82 1.22
N GLU A 98 7.79 5.17 0.45
CA GLU A 98 8.81 6.15 0.84
C GLU A 98 8.24 7.55 1.03
N GLU A 99 7.36 8.02 0.13
CA GLU A 99 6.71 9.33 0.26
C GLU A 99 5.78 9.41 1.48
N LYS A 100 5.02 8.34 1.74
CA LYS A 100 4.17 8.22 2.93
C LYS A 100 5.01 8.24 4.21
N GLN A 101 6.13 7.51 4.22
CA GLN A 101 7.04 7.50 5.36
C GLN A 101 7.65 8.88 5.62
N LYS A 102 8.15 9.55 4.57
CA LYS A 102 8.67 10.94 4.69
C LYS A 102 7.64 11.90 5.25
N THR A 103 6.38 11.77 4.83
CA THR A 103 5.27 12.59 5.35
C THR A 103 5.03 12.33 6.84
N LYS A 104 5.03 11.06 7.26
CA LYS A 104 4.94 10.67 8.67
C LYS A 104 6.12 11.20 9.49
N ASP A 105 7.35 11.04 9.00
CA ASP A 105 8.56 11.50 9.69
C ASP A 105 8.55 13.02 9.89
N LYS A 106 8.12 13.75 8.86
CA LYS A 106 7.95 15.21 8.94
C LYS A 106 6.90 15.59 9.99
N PHE A 107 5.76 14.90 10.02
CA PHE A 107 4.72 15.12 11.03
C PHE A 107 5.25 14.86 12.44
N TRP A 108 5.86 13.70 12.70
CA TRP A 108 6.37 13.34 14.03
C TRP A 108 7.52 14.24 14.49
N GLY A 109 8.38 14.68 13.56
CA GLY A 109 9.43 15.66 13.84
C GLY A 109 8.87 17.00 14.27
N TRP A 110 7.88 17.53 13.55
CA TRP A 110 7.17 18.75 13.93
C TRP A 110 6.39 18.58 15.24
N TYR A 111 5.68 17.46 15.42
CA TYR A 111 4.87 17.17 16.59
C TYR A 111 5.71 17.13 17.87
N SER A 112 6.90 16.53 17.81
CA SER A 112 7.87 16.52 18.92
C SER A 112 8.31 17.93 19.33
N ILE A 113 8.42 18.86 18.38
CA ILE A 113 8.72 20.28 18.65
C ILE A 113 7.48 20.96 19.25
N TYR A 114 6.31 20.72 18.69
CA TYR A 114 5.04 21.27 19.16
C TYR A 114 4.79 20.93 20.64
N LEU A 115 4.98 19.68 21.06
CA LEU A 115 4.81 19.25 22.45
C LEU A 115 5.80 19.91 23.44
N LYS A 116 6.85 20.59 22.96
CA LYS A 116 7.80 21.34 23.79
C LYS A 116 7.49 22.84 23.84
N SER A 117 6.54 23.31 23.04
CA SER A 117 6.16 24.72 22.94
C SER A 117 5.44 25.26 24.18
N SER A 118 5.43 26.58 24.35
CA SER A 118 4.58 27.25 25.35
C SER A 118 3.10 27.02 25.07
N THR A 119 2.69 27.08 23.81
CA THR A 119 1.29 26.86 23.40
C THR A 119 0.75 25.52 23.90
N TRP A 120 1.49 24.43 23.71
CA TRP A 120 1.08 23.13 24.24
C TRP A 120 1.09 23.10 25.76
N ARG A 121 2.09 23.70 26.41
CA ARG A 121 2.17 23.80 27.88
C ARG A 121 0.92 24.47 28.47
N ASP A 122 0.47 25.54 27.84
CA ASP A 122 -0.71 26.30 28.26
C ASP A 122 -1.99 25.50 28.04
N LYS A 123 -2.18 24.88 26.86
CA LYS A 123 -3.32 23.97 26.60
C LYS A 123 -3.35 22.83 27.60
N ARG A 124 -2.21 22.17 27.84
CA ARG A 124 -2.07 21.05 28.79
C ARG A 124 -2.50 21.44 30.20
N GLU A 125 -2.10 22.62 30.67
CA GLU A 125 -2.49 23.11 31.99
C GLU A 125 -3.99 23.41 32.09
N LEU A 126 -4.60 23.98 31.05
CA LEU A 126 -6.05 24.22 31.01
C LEU A 126 -6.86 22.92 31.11
N VAL A 127 -6.44 21.87 30.40
CA VAL A 127 -7.09 20.55 30.43
C VAL A 127 -6.97 19.92 31.81
N LEU A 128 -5.77 19.96 32.42
CA LEU A 128 -5.56 19.45 33.77
C LEU A 128 -6.41 20.20 34.81
N ARG A 129 -6.51 21.52 34.71
CA ARG A 129 -7.34 22.33 35.61
C ARG A 129 -8.83 22.07 35.43
N ARG A 130 -9.32 21.97 34.19
CA ARG A 130 -10.70 21.59 33.88
C ARG A 130 -11.10 20.31 34.62
N ASP A 131 -10.20 19.34 34.61
CA ASP A 131 -10.42 18.02 35.20
C ASP A 131 -10.05 17.96 36.69
N ASN A 132 -9.76 19.11 37.33
CA ASN A 132 -9.28 19.22 38.71
C ASN A 132 -8.12 18.26 39.03
N TYR A 133 -7.19 18.12 38.09
CA TYR A 133 -6.07 17.17 38.12
C TYR A 133 -6.50 15.72 38.42
N THR A 134 -7.72 15.33 38.07
CA THR A 134 -8.25 13.98 38.27
C THR A 134 -8.20 13.22 36.95
N CYS A 135 -7.64 12.01 36.97
CA CYS A 135 -7.58 11.15 35.79
C CYS A 135 -8.98 10.81 35.29
N GLN A 136 -9.31 11.14 34.05
CA GLN A 136 -10.62 10.88 33.46
C GLN A 136 -10.82 9.42 33.04
N GLY A 137 -9.75 8.64 32.90
CA GLY A 137 -9.85 7.22 32.58
C GLY A 137 -10.22 6.32 33.77
N CYS A 138 -9.77 6.65 34.98
CA CYS A 138 -10.05 5.83 36.17
C CYS A 138 -10.77 6.57 37.30
N LEU A 139 -10.88 7.90 37.22
CA LEU A 139 -11.54 8.78 38.19
C LEU A 139 -11.03 8.66 39.64
N ARG A 140 -9.84 8.08 39.84
CA ARG A 140 -9.29 7.78 41.17
C ARG A 140 -7.92 8.40 41.41
N LYS A 141 -7.06 8.44 40.39
CA LYS A 141 -5.67 8.89 40.51
C LYS A 141 -5.53 10.33 40.03
N LYS A 142 -4.50 11.01 40.53
CA LYS A 142 -4.07 12.31 39.99
C LYS A 142 -3.68 12.17 38.52
N ALA A 143 -4.16 13.07 37.67
CA ALA A 143 -3.72 13.19 36.30
C ALA A 143 -2.37 13.91 36.22
N THR A 144 -1.47 13.33 35.44
CA THR A 144 -0.09 13.80 35.22
C THR A 144 0.21 13.99 33.74
N GLN A 145 -0.66 13.50 32.85
CA GLN A 145 -0.52 13.58 31.40
C GLN A 145 -1.82 14.10 30.77
N VAL A 146 -1.69 14.61 29.56
CA VAL A 146 -2.82 14.94 28.69
C VAL A 146 -2.65 14.14 27.41
N HIS A 147 -3.67 13.39 27.02
CA HIS A 147 -3.71 12.54 25.82
C HIS A 147 -4.56 13.19 24.74
N HIS A 148 -4.13 13.10 23.48
CA HIS A 148 -4.92 13.46 22.32
C HIS A 148 -5.91 12.34 21.99
N LEU A 149 -7.20 12.64 21.98
CA LEU A 149 -8.25 11.69 21.53
C LEU A 149 -8.28 11.56 20.01
N THR A 150 -7.85 12.59 19.30
CA THR A 150 -7.71 12.64 17.84
C THR A 150 -6.50 13.50 17.47
N TYR A 151 -5.91 13.21 16.32
CA TYR A 151 -4.79 13.98 15.76
C TYR A 151 -5.21 14.95 14.65
N GLU A 152 -6.52 15.06 14.35
CA GLU A 152 -7.04 15.82 13.20
C GLU A 152 -6.72 17.32 13.26
N ASN A 153 -6.82 17.93 14.44
CA ASN A 153 -6.62 19.37 14.66
C ASN A 153 -5.31 19.69 15.40
N VAL A 154 -4.35 18.77 15.48
CA VAL A 154 -3.11 18.97 16.27
C VAL A 154 -2.38 20.25 15.86
N GLY A 155 -2.01 21.06 16.85
CA GLY A 155 -1.51 22.42 16.67
C GLY A 155 -2.59 23.47 16.93
N ASP A 156 -3.84 23.17 16.59
CA ASP A 156 -5.03 24.02 16.77
C ASP A 156 -6.19 23.26 17.43
N GLU A 157 -5.86 22.23 18.21
CA GLU A 157 -6.84 21.35 18.83
C GLU A 157 -7.69 22.08 19.88
N LEU A 158 -8.94 21.67 19.94
CA LEU A 158 -9.93 22.09 20.93
C LEU A 158 -9.72 21.30 22.21
N LEU A 159 -9.98 21.92 23.37
CA LEU A 159 -9.67 21.28 24.66
C LEU A 159 -10.47 19.99 24.92
N PHE A 160 -11.64 19.80 24.30
CA PHE A 160 -12.40 18.55 24.43
C PHE A 160 -11.80 17.39 23.63
N GLU A 161 -10.90 17.66 22.68
CA GLU A 161 -10.11 16.64 21.98
C GLU A 161 -8.94 16.13 22.83
N LEU A 162 -8.80 16.69 24.05
CA LEU A 162 -7.76 16.40 25.01
C LEU A 162 -8.35 15.85 26.32
N VAL A 163 -7.70 14.83 26.88
CA VAL A 163 -8.14 14.18 28.12
C VAL A 163 -7.02 14.07 29.15
N SER A 164 -7.30 14.44 30.41
CA SER A 164 -6.35 14.29 31.51
C SER A 164 -6.27 12.85 32.00
N LEU A 165 -5.07 12.25 32.00
CA LEU A 165 -4.85 10.87 32.43
C LEU A 165 -3.72 10.76 33.46
N CYS A 166 -3.79 9.74 34.32
CA CYS A 166 -2.63 9.28 35.10
C CYS A 166 -1.73 8.42 34.20
N ASP A 167 -0.45 8.27 34.57
CA ASP A 167 0.53 7.55 33.76
C ASP A 167 0.06 6.12 33.39
N SER A 168 -0.54 5.40 34.35
CA SER A 168 -1.04 4.02 34.10
C SER A 168 -2.25 3.96 33.15
N CYS A 169 -3.04 5.02 33.06
CA CYS A 169 -4.15 5.09 32.09
C CYS A 169 -3.65 5.54 30.72
N HIS A 170 -2.71 6.48 30.70
CA HIS A 170 -2.05 6.94 29.47
C HIS A 170 -1.28 5.82 28.77
N GLU A 171 -0.55 4.97 29.50
CA GLU A 171 0.15 3.84 28.88
C GLU A 171 -0.82 2.83 28.22
N LYS A 172 -2.04 2.67 28.78
CA LYS A 172 -3.05 1.79 28.21
C LYS A 172 -3.62 2.32 26.90
N THR A 173 -3.71 3.65 26.71
CA THR A 173 -4.21 4.22 25.45
C THR A 173 -3.23 3.97 24.32
N HIS A 174 -1.92 4.15 24.55
CA HIS A 174 -0.87 3.83 23.55
C HIS A 174 -0.80 2.35 23.17
N LYS A 175 -1.03 1.44 24.14
CA LYS A 175 -1.06 -0.01 23.86
C LYS A 175 -2.23 -0.41 22.95
N ASN A 176 -3.39 0.24 23.11
CA ASN A 176 -4.56 -0.04 22.30
C ASN A 176 -4.47 0.58 20.90
N GLU A 177 -3.83 1.74 20.76
CA GLU A 177 -3.61 2.39 19.46
C GLU A 177 -2.66 1.58 18.56
N HIS A 178 -1.66 0.91 19.14
CA HIS A 178 -0.75 0.03 18.39
C HIS A 178 -1.45 -1.23 17.85
N GLN A 179 -2.50 -1.73 18.53
CA GLN A 179 -3.27 -2.90 18.11
C GLN A 179 -4.29 -2.60 17.00
N LEU A 180 -4.78 -1.35 16.91
CA LEU A 180 -5.72 -0.93 15.87
C LEU A 180 -5.04 -0.62 14.53
N GLN A 181 -3.72 -0.38 14.51
CA GLN A 181 -2.96 -0.17 13.27
C GLN A 181 -2.57 -1.47 12.56
N GLU A 182 -2.55 -2.61 13.25
CA GLU A 182 -2.24 -3.93 12.67
C GLU A 182 -3.49 -4.70 12.18
N GLY A 183 -4.69 -4.32 12.63
CA GLY A 183 -5.95 -4.99 12.32
C GLY A 183 -6.76 -4.46 11.12
N SER A 184 -6.22 -3.51 10.35
CA SER A 184 -6.91 -2.90 9.18
C SER A 184 -6.27 -3.27 7.84
N LEU A 185 -5.55 -4.40 7.81
CA LEU A 185 -4.91 -4.98 6.62
C LEU A 185 -5.37 -6.43 6.34
N THR A 186 -6.57 -6.79 6.76
CA THR A 186 -7.27 -8.00 6.28
C THR A 186 -8.42 -7.62 5.38
#